data_AF-A0A7C4JKT8-F1
#
_entry.id   AF-A0A7C4JKT8-F1
#
_cell.length_a   1.000
_cell.length_b   1.000
_cell.length_c   1.000
_cell.angle_alpha   90.00
_cell.angle_beta   90.00
_cell.angle_gamma   90.00
#
_symmetry.space_group_name_H-M   'P 1'
#
loop_
_entity.id
_entity.type
_entity.pdbx_description
1 polymer ?
#
loop_
_entity_poly.entity_id
_entity_poly.type
_entity_poly.pdbx_seq_one_letter_code
_entity_poly.pdbx_strand_id
1 'polypeptide(L)'
;MGRRRSKWRRTWQVVKKMMQDARKVRAAQSLRQCPVCGNPNSLSIMIKVDKQTDKRSAEVVCSVCGFSHTFPEIPAIADEFWVYSKVLDIVQSAEVKAKPVATEAVESRVVGVEGAEEVPVEESEIEVVEEVEEGKAEEPEVDDEENGLKFEEET
;
A
#
# COMPACT_ATOMS: atom_id res chain seq x y z
N MET A 1 3.14 29.31 41.89
CA MET A 1 2.03 29.38 40.91
C MET A 1 2.06 28.14 40.03
N GLY A 2 1.19 27.15 40.30
CA GLY A 2 1.13 25.92 39.52
C GLY A 2 0.60 26.22 38.12
N ARG A 3 1.43 26.00 37.08
CA ARG A 3 1.01 26.14 35.69
C ARG A 3 -0.19 25.23 35.47
N ARG A 4 -1.37 25.80 35.20
CA ARG A 4 -2.56 25.10 34.71
C ARG A 4 -2.23 24.55 33.31
N ARG A 5 -1.36 23.54 33.24
CA ARG A 5 -1.00 22.87 31.99
C ARG A 5 -2.28 22.20 31.51
N SER A 6 -2.76 22.79 30.42
CA SER A 6 -4.12 22.81 29.95
C SER A 6 -4.62 21.42 29.56
N LYS A 7 -5.89 21.18 29.86
CA LYS A 7 -6.71 20.02 29.47
C LYS A 7 -6.47 19.56 28.01
N TRP A 8 -6.06 20.50 27.16
CA TRP A 8 -5.68 20.33 25.76
C TRP A 8 -4.52 19.35 25.48
N ARG A 9 -3.46 19.31 26.31
CA ARG A 9 -2.36 18.36 26.09
C ARG A 9 -2.80 16.91 26.30
N ARG A 10 -3.72 16.66 27.24
CA ARG A 10 -4.26 15.32 27.49
C ARG A 10 -5.15 14.86 26.33
N THR A 11 -6.01 15.73 25.80
CA THR A 11 -6.85 15.39 24.65
C THR A 11 -6.02 15.18 23.39
N TRP A 12 -4.99 15.98 23.16
CA TRP A 12 -4.11 15.82 22.00
C TRP A 12 -3.33 14.49 22.03
N GLN A 13 -2.83 14.07 23.20
CA GLN A 13 -2.18 12.76 23.34
C GLN A 13 -3.13 11.60 23.01
N VAL A 14 -4.40 11.70 23.39
CA VAL A 14 -5.42 10.69 23.05
C VAL A 14 -5.68 10.67 21.54
N VAL A 15 -5.88 11.83 20.92
CA VAL A 15 -6.09 11.93 19.46
C VAL A 15 -4.89 11.40 18.68
N LYS A 16 -3.66 11.75 19.11
CA LYS A 16 -2.43 11.24 18.50
C LYS A 16 -2.37 9.71 18.57
N LYS A 17 -2.75 9.13 19.70
CA LYS A 17 -2.83 7.66 19.86
C LYS A 17 -3.90 7.05 18.94
N MET A 18 -5.10 7.63 18.88
CA MET A 18 -6.16 7.19 17.96
C MET A 18 -5.70 7.23 16.49
N MET A 19 -5.07 8.32 16.06
CA MET A 19 -4.56 8.43 14.69
C MET A 19 -3.48 7.39 14.38
N GLN A 20 -2.58 7.12 15.33
CA GLN A 20 -1.57 6.07 15.16
C GLN A 20 -2.20 4.69 15.03
N ASP A 21 -3.20 4.37 15.85
CA ASP A 21 -3.87 3.08 15.78
C ASP A 21 -4.70 2.95 14.50
N ALA A 22 -5.34 4.03 14.02
CA ALA A 22 -6.01 4.05 12.72
C ALA A 22 -5.04 3.80 11.56
N ARG A 23 -3.82 4.36 11.60
CA ARG A 23 -2.78 4.10 10.58
C ARG A 23 -2.34 2.63 10.59
N LYS A 24 -2.18 2.02 11.77
CA LYS A 24 -1.84 0.59 11.90
C LYS A 24 -2.92 -0.31 11.32
N VAL A 25 -4.20 -0.01 11.57
CA VAL A 25 -5.32 -0.78 11.03
C VAL A 25 -5.35 -0.71 9.50
N ARG A 26 -5.16 0.48 8.91
CA ARG A 26 -5.08 0.62 7.44
C ARG A 26 -3.92 -0.20 6.85
N ALA A 27 -2.74 -0.16 7.49
CA ALA A 27 -1.61 -0.97 7.05
C ALA A 27 -1.92 -2.48 7.11
N ALA A 28 -2.58 -2.94 8.18
CA ALA A 28 -3.00 -4.33 8.31
C ALA A 28 -4.08 -4.74 7.27
N GLN A 29 -4.96 -3.82 6.89
CA GLN A 29 -5.94 -4.04 5.82
C GLN A 29 -5.27 -4.12 4.44
N SER A 30 -4.29 -3.27 4.16
CA SER A 30 -3.55 -3.32 2.88
C SER A 30 -2.78 -4.62 2.68
N LEU A 31 -2.33 -5.27 3.76
CA LEU A 31 -1.66 -6.58 3.70
C LEU A 31 -2.57 -7.73 3.25
N ARG A 32 -3.89 -7.52 3.28
CA ARG A 32 -4.88 -8.54 2.88
C ARG A 32 -5.46 -8.31 1.50
N GLN A 33 -4.98 -7.30 0.78
CA GLN A 33 -5.40 -7.05 -0.60
C GLN A 33 -4.60 -7.95 -1.53
N CYS A 34 -5.27 -8.64 -2.46
CA CYS A 34 -4.56 -9.44 -3.45
C CYS A 34 -3.98 -8.52 -4.54
N PRO A 35 -2.67 -8.60 -4.88
CA PRO A 35 -2.09 -7.77 -5.93
C PRO A 35 -2.56 -8.16 -7.34
N VAL A 36 -3.07 -9.37 -7.54
CA VAL A 36 -3.51 -9.87 -8.85
C VAL A 36 -4.95 -9.44 -9.16
N CYS A 37 -5.86 -9.52 -8.18
CA CYS A 37 -7.28 -9.21 -8.41
C CYS A 37 -7.79 -7.97 -7.68
N GLY A 38 -6.97 -7.32 -6.85
CA GLY A 38 -7.32 -6.10 -6.12
C GLY A 38 -8.34 -6.28 -4.98
N ASN A 39 -8.89 -7.48 -4.77
CA ASN A 39 -9.93 -7.71 -3.76
C ASN A 39 -9.38 -7.61 -2.32
N PRO A 40 -9.95 -6.73 -1.47
CA PRO A 40 -9.55 -6.64 -0.07
C PRO A 40 -10.02 -7.88 0.70
N ASN A 41 -9.21 -8.34 1.66
CA ASN A 41 -9.47 -9.51 2.52
C ASN A 41 -9.52 -10.88 1.82
N SER A 42 -9.18 -10.95 0.54
CA SER A 42 -9.15 -12.21 -0.23
C SER A 42 -7.85 -12.99 -0.06
N LEU A 43 -6.78 -12.32 0.42
CA LEU A 43 -5.46 -12.92 0.59
C LEU A 43 -5.30 -13.52 1.99
N SER A 44 -4.88 -14.77 2.04
CA SER A 44 -4.51 -15.48 3.26
C SER A 44 -3.03 -15.83 3.23
N ILE A 45 -2.31 -15.47 4.30
CA ILE A 45 -0.88 -15.76 4.47
C ILE A 45 -0.75 -16.66 5.70
N MET A 46 -0.24 -17.87 5.52
CA MET A 46 -0.03 -18.84 6.59
C MET A 46 1.44 -19.14 6.72
N ILE A 47 2.05 -18.76 7.85
CA ILE A 47 3.46 -19.07 8.15
C ILE A 47 3.50 -20.33 9.01
N LYS A 48 4.06 -21.41 8.47
CA LYS A 48 4.29 -22.67 9.17
C LYS A 48 5.71 -22.69 9.71
N VAL A 49 5.86 -23.02 10.99
CA VAL A 49 7.16 -23.14 11.66
C VAL A 49 7.41 -24.60 11.95
N ASP A 50 8.46 -25.15 11.35
CA ASP A 50 8.89 -26.51 11.59
C ASP A 50 9.76 -26.55 12.84
N LYS A 51 9.21 -27.10 13.93
CA LYS A 51 9.87 -27.16 15.24
C LYS A 51 11.14 -28.02 15.28
N GLN A 52 11.34 -28.89 14.28
CA GLN A 52 12.49 -29.80 14.25
C GLN A 52 13.70 -29.19 13.56
N THR A 53 13.47 -28.34 12.56
CA THR A 53 14.53 -27.78 11.71
C THR A 53 14.67 -26.27 11.87
N ASP A 54 13.83 -25.66 12.71
CA ASP A 54 13.67 -24.20 12.88
C ASP A 54 13.45 -23.45 11.55
N LYS A 55 13.07 -24.18 10.50
CA LYS A 55 12.74 -23.64 9.19
C LYS A 55 11.32 -23.10 9.24
N ARG A 56 11.13 -21.95 8.59
CA ARG A 56 9.81 -21.37 8.39
C ARG A 56 9.47 -21.43 6.91
N SER A 57 8.28 -21.92 6.61
CA SER A 57 7.68 -21.85 5.29
C SER A 57 6.44 -20.96 5.36
N ALA A 58 6.10 -20.28 4.27
CA ALA A 58 4.85 -19.54 4.17
C ALA A 58 4.09 -19.94 2.92
N GLU A 59 2.78 -20.03 3.07
CA GLU A 59 1.84 -20.31 1.99
C GLU A 59 0.94 -19.09 1.87
N VAL A 60 0.89 -18.52 0.67
CA VAL A 60 0.04 -17.39 0.32
C VAL A 60 -1.01 -17.91 -0.63
N VAL A 61 -2.29 -17.74 -0.30
CA VAL A 61 -3.42 -18.20 -1.11
C VAL A 61 -4.46 -17.10 -1.19
N CYS A 62 -4.91 -16.77 -2.41
CA CYS A 62 -6.07 -15.93 -2.67
C CYS A 62 -7.29 -16.80 -2.96
N SER A 63 -8.39 -16.56 -2.24
CA SER A 63 -9.64 -17.31 -2.43
C SER A 63 -10.40 -16.95 -3.71
N VAL A 64 -10.15 -15.75 -4.28
CA VAL A 64 -10.93 -15.23 -5.42
C VAL A 64 -10.27 -15.57 -6.76
N CYS A 65 -8.99 -15.21 -6.96
CA CYS A 65 -8.29 -15.49 -8.21
C CYS A 65 -7.55 -16.84 -8.23
N GLY A 66 -7.50 -17.55 -7.09
CA GLY A 66 -6.77 -18.81 -6.97
C GLY A 66 -5.25 -18.66 -6.99
N PHE A 67 -4.72 -17.44 -6.84
CA PHE A 67 -3.27 -17.22 -6.74
C PHE A 67 -2.73 -17.95 -5.51
N SER A 68 -1.81 -18.89 -5.73
CA SER A 68 -1.13 -19.61 -4.65
C SER A 68 0.38 -19.57 -4.85
N HIS A 69 1.11 -19.15 -3.82
CA HIS A 69 2.56 -19.17 -3.83
C HIS A 69 3.09 -19.72 -2.51
N THR A 70 4.08 -20.59 -2.58
CA THR A 70 4.74 -21.16 -1.40
C THR A 70 6.19 -20.71 -1.33
N PHE A 71 6.60 -20.29 -0.14
CA PHE A 71 7.95 -19.87 0.19
C PHE A 71 8.55 -20.93 1.11
N PRO A 72 9.47 -21.78 0.61
CA PRO A 72 9.95 -22.94 1.36
C PRO A 72 10.93 -22.59 2.48
N GLU A 73 11.69 -21.49 2.34
CA GLU A 73 12.68 -21.07 3.33
C GLU A 73 12.57 -19.57 3.58
N ILE A 74 12.12 -19.22 4.78
CA ILE A 74 11.91 -17.84 5.20
C ILE A 74 12.76 -17.56 6.45
N PRO A 75 13.38 -16.36 6.54
CA PRO A 75 14.08 -15.94 7.75
C PRO A 75 13.21 -16.00 9.00
N ALA A 76 13.81 -16.31 10.15
CA ALA A 76 13.10 -16.35 11.43
C ALA A 76 12.55 -14.98 11.90
N ILE A 77 12.98 -13.87 11.28
CA ILE A 77 12.50 -12.51 11.57
C ILE A 77 11.36 -12.11 10.63
N ALA A 78 11.07 -12.89 9.59
CA ALA A 78 10.09 -12.50 8.61
C ALA A 78 8.66 -12.61 9.16
N ASP A 79 7.92 -11.53 8.99
CA ASP A 79 6.51 -11.42 9.30
C ASP A 79 5.65 -11.50 8.03
N GLU A 80 4.33 -11.47 8.19
CA GLU A 80 3.35 -11.41 7.09
C GLU A 80 3.66 -10.29 6.08
N PHE A 81 4.13 -9.14 6.58
CA PHE A 81 4.51 -7.99 5.74
C PHE A 81 5.68 -8.31 4.80
N TRP A 82 6.68 -9.04 5.29
CA TRP A 82 7.83 -9.43 4.48
C TRP A 82 7.42 -10.39 3.37
N VAL A 83 6.57 -11.37 3.70
CA VAL A 83 6.02 -12.33 2.72
C VAL A 83 5.20 -11.60 1.67
N TYR A 84 4.33 -10.66 2.08
CA TYR A 84 3.53 -9.86 1.16
C TYR A 84 4.41 -9.01 0.21
N SER A 85 5.44 -8.36 0.73
CA SER A 85 6.40 -7.60 -0.07
C SER A 85 7.08 -8.48 -1.14
N LYS A 86 7.47 -9.70 -0.78
CA LYS A 86 8.02 -10.67 -1.74
C LYS A 86 7.01 -11.11 -2.79
N VAL A 87 5.74 -11.25 -2.44
CA VAL A 87 4.67 -11.53 -3.42
C VAL A 87 4.53 -10.37 -4.40
N LEU A 88 4.59 -9.11 -3.94
CA LEU A 88 4.57 -7.94 -4.82
C LEU A 88 5.74 -7.95 -5.80
N ASP A 89 6.96 -8.23 -5.32
CA ASP A 89 8.15 -8.37 -6.18
C ASP A 89 7.94 -9.43 -7.27
N ILE A 90 7.32 -10.57 -6.93
CA ILE A 90 7.05 -11.67 -7.87
C ILE A 90 6.02 -11.25 -8.94
N VAL A 91 4.92 -10.63 -8.51
CA VAL A 91 3.87 -10.18 -9.43
C VAL A 91 4.41 -9.09 -10.38
N GLN A 92 5.11 -8.09 -9.84
CA GLN A 92 5.72 -7.04 -10.64
C GLN A 92 6.81 -7.58 -11.58
N SER A 93 7.65 -8.50 -11.12
CA SER A 93 8.69 -9.08 -11.98
C SER A 93 8.15 -10.03 -13.05
N ALA A 94 7.00 -10.66 -12.83
CA ALA A 94 6.30 -11.44 -13.84
C ALA A 94 5.71 -10.53 -14.92
N GLU A 95 5.10 -9.41 -14.52
CA GLU A 95 4.55 -8.42 -15.44
C GLU A 95 5.64 -7.68 -16.23
N VAL A 96 6.77 -7.32 -15.61
CA VAL A 96 7.87 -6.64 -16.30
C VAL A 96 8.63 -7.57 -17.26
N LYS A 97 8.56 -8.89 -17.07
CA LYS A 97 9.06 -9.87 -18.06
C LYS A 97 8.12 -10.05 -19.26
N ALA A 98 6.88 -9.56 -19.20
CA ALA A 98 6.05 -9.35 -20.38
C ALA A 98 6.52 -8.07 -21.10
N LYS A 99 7.67 -8.21 -21.78
CA LYS A 99 8.11 -7.49 -22.98
C LYS A 99 7.46 -6.10 -23.18
N PRO A 100 8.21 -4.98 -23.09
CA PRO A 100 7.77 -3.79 -23.80
C PRO A 100 7.69 -4.18 -25.27
N VAL A 101 6.48 -4.28 -25.79
CA VAL A 101 6.24 -4.17 -27.22
C VAL A 101 6.80 -2.79 -27.54
N ALA A 102 7.99 -2.80 -28.15
CA ALA A 102 8.57 -1.63 -28.74
C ALA A 102 7.52 -1.10 -29.72
N THR A 103 6.80 -0.06 -29.32
CA THR A 103 6.18 0.86 -30.26
C THR A 103 7.34 1.63 -30.87
N GLU A 104 8.04 0.98 -31.80
CA GLU A 104 8.83 1.68 -32.78
C GLU A 104 7.91 2.66 -33.50
N ALA A 105 8.43 3.88 -33.60
CA ALA A 105 7.92 4.99 -34.38
C ALA A 105 7.12 4.54 -35.62
N VAL A 106 5.81 4.74 -35.59
CA VAL A 106 5.04 4.96 -36.81
C VAL A 106 4.56 6.39 -36.77
N GLU A 107 5.50 7.26 -37.10
CA GLU A 107 5.21 8.53 -37.74
C GLU A 107 4.65 8.18 -39.13
N SER A 108 3.32 8.10 -39.27
CA SER A 108 2.70 8.31 -40.58
C SER A 108 1.23 8.72 -40.47
N ARG A 109 1.00 9.96 -40.88
CA ARG A 109 -0.02 10.34 -41.85
C ARG A 109 -1.46 10.40 -41.35
N VAL A 110 -1.82 11.65 -41.02
CA VAL A 110 -3.16 12.21 -41.15
C VAL A 110 -3.75 11.84 -42.53
N VAL A 111 -4.80 11.03 -42.54
CA VAL A 111 -5.82 11.03 -43.60
C VAL A 111 -7.17 10.99 -42.89
N GLY A 112 -7.89 12.10 -42.97
CA GLY A 112 -9.28 12.15 -42.58
C GLY A 112 -10.14 11.32 -43.52
N VAL A 113 -11.10 10.60 -42.95
CA VAL A 113 -12.29 10.13 -43.66
C VAL A 113 -13.46 10.35 -42.73
N GLU A 114 -14.26 11.35 -43.08
CA GLU A 114 -15.62 11.57 -42.63
C GLU A 114 -16.47 10.37 -43.08
N GLY A 115 -17.34 9.87 -42.21
CA GLY A 115 -18.22 8.76 -42.56
C GLY A 115 -19.07 8.31 -41.38
N ALA A 116 -20.19 9.01 -41.21
CA ALA A 116 -21.26 8.68 -40.28
C ALA A 116 -21.87 7.30 -40.54
N GLU A 117 -22.13 6.55 -39.47
CA GLU A 117 -23.30 5.66 -39.39
C GLU A 117 -23.71 5.53 -37.92
N GLU A 118 -24.92 6.01 -37.63
CA GLU A 118 -25.56 6.02 -36.32
C GLU A 118 -26.20 4.67 -36.04
N VAL A 119 -25.99 4.07 -34.86
CA VAL A 119 -26.91 3.10 -34.26
C VAL A 119 -26.94 3.31 -32.73
N PRO A 120 -28.12 3.23 -32.07
CA PRO A 120 -28.38 3.92 -30.80
C PRO A 120 -28.68 2.99 -29.59
N VAL A 121 -28.72 3.60 -28.39
CA VAL A 121 -29.39 3.17 -27.12
C VAL A 121 -28.76 1.92 -26.44
N GLU A 122 -28.33 1.92 -25.17
CA GLU A 122 -29.12 2.19 -23.95
C GLU A 122 -28.30 2.85 -22.82
N GLU A 123 -28.95 3.86 -22.24
CA GLU A 123 -28.58 4.60 -21.05
C GLU A 123 -28.82 3.73 -19.80
N SER A 124 -27.86 3.73 -18.87
CA SER A 124 -28.18 3.48 -17.47
C SER A 124 -27.41 4.47 -16.61
N GLU A 125 -28.14 5.50 -16.18
CA GLU A 125 -27.81 6.48 -15.16
C GLU A 125 -27.39 5.79 -13.85
N ILE A 126 -26.20 6.11 -13.36
CA ILE A 126 -25.92 6.14 -11.92
C ILE A 126 -25.11 7.40 -11.64
N GLU A 127 -25.83 8.49 -11.41
CA GLU A 127 -25.32 9.66 -10.71
C GLU A 127 -25.26 9.35 -9.21
N VAL A 128 -24.05 9.25 -8.65
CA VAL A 128 -23.80 9.70 -7.28
C VAL A 128 -22.51 10.51 -7.30
N VAL A 129 -22.71 11.80 -7.48
CA VAL A 129 -21.76 12.86 -7.19
C VAL A 129 -21.82 13.09 -5.68
N GLU A 130 -20.74 12.81 -4.97
CA GLU A 130 -20.40 13.54 -3.75
C GLU A 130 -18.94 13.97 -3.84
N GLU A 131 -18.78 15.21 -4.29
CA GLU A 131 -17.61 16.04 -4.11
C GLU A 131 -17.35 16.18 -2.60
N VAL A 132 -16.20 15.68 -2.13
CA VAL A 132 -15.68 16.03 -0.81
C VAL A 132 -14.41 16.84 -1.02
N GLU A 133 -14.53 18.10 -0.65
CA GLU A 133 -13.61 19.21 -0.81
C GLU A 133 -12.16 18.88 -0.42
N GLU A 134 -11.25 19.31 -1.29
CA GLU A 134 -9.81 19.40 -1.06
C GLU A 134 -9.50 20.38 0.07
N GLY A 135 -9.34 19.86 1.29
CA GLY A 135 -8.75 20.57 2.41
C GLY A 135 -7.23 20.69 2.25
N LYS A 136 -6.76 21.77 1.63
CA LYS A 136 -5.37 22.24 1.63
C LYS A 136 -4.91 22.50 3.07
N ALA A 137 -4.17 21.56 3.65
CA ALA A 137 -3.53 21.73 4.95
C ALA A 137 -2.12 22.30 4.74
N GLU A 138 -1.94 23.55 5.17
CA GLU A 138 -0.63 24.18 5.39
C GLU A 138 0.31 23.26 6.17
N GLU A 139 1.48 22.99 5.59
CA GLU A 139 2.61 22.37 6.28
C GLU A 139 3.17 23.38 7.29
N PRO A 140 3.26 23.05 8.59
CA PRO A 140 4.04 23.86 9.51
C PRO A 140 5.53 23.63 9.25
N GLU A 141 6.24 24.69 8.85
CA GLU A 141 7.70 24.77 8.90
C GLU A 141 8.16 24.42 10.33
N VAL A 142 8.95 23.35 10.45
CA VAL A 142 9.61 22.98 11.70
C VAL A 142 11.07 23.37 11.54
N ASP A 143 11.43 24.51 12.12
CA ASP A 143 12.82 24.88 12.37
C ASP A 143 13.40 23.93 13.42
N ASP A 144 14.09 22.88 12.98
CA ASP A 144 14.89 22.01 13.85
C ASP A 144 16.20 22.75 14.21
N GLU A 145 16.08 23.59 15.22
CA GLU A 145 17.17 24.23 15.95
C GLU A 145 18.13 23.17 16.51
N GLU A 146 19.41 23.39 16.24
CA GLU A 146 20.57 22.55 16.57
C GLU A 146 20.52 21.96 17.99
N ASN A 147 20.45 20.62 18.09
CA ASN A 147 20.77 19.94 19.34
C ASN A 147 22.19 19.36 19.24
N GLY A 148 23.16 20.20 19.61
CA GLY A 148 24.57 19.85 19.74
C GLY A 148 24.78 18.79 20.83
N LEU A 149 24.97 17.54 20.42
CA LEU A 149 25.49 16.48 21.26
C LEU A 149 27.00 16.66 21.44
N LYS A 150 27.38 17.31 22.55
CA LYS A 150 28.71 17.13 23.14
C LYS A 150 28.81 15.69 23.65
N PHE A 151 29.59 14.88 22.97
CA PHE A 151 30.07 13.60 23.50
C PHE A 151 31.40 13.87 24.18
N GLU A 152 31.42 13.77 25.51
CA GLU A 152 32.65 13.83 26.30
C GLU A 152 33.38 12.49 26.13
N GLU A 153 34.59 12.54 25.58
CA GLU A 153 35.56 11.45 25.63
C GLU A 153 36.07 11.31 27.07
N GLU A 154 35.79 10.17 27.71
CA GLU A 154 36.52 9.73 28.90
C GLU A 154 37.57 8.69 28.50
N THR A 155 38.81 9.07 28.79
CA THR A 155 40.08 8.32 28.75
C THR A 155 40.12 7.10 29.65
#